data_AF-A0A397UY47-F1
#
_entry.id   AF-A0A397UY47-F1
#
_cell.length_a   1.000
_cell.length_b   1.000
_cell.length_c   1.000
_cell.angle_alpha   90.00
_cell.angle_beta   90.00
_cell.angle_gamma   90.00
#
_symmetry.space_group_name_H-M   'P 1'
#
loop_
_entity.id
_entity.type
_entity.pdbx_description
1 polymer ?
#
loop_
_entity_poly.entity_id
_entity_poly.type
_entity_poly.pdbx_seq_one_letter_code
_entity_poly.pdbx_strand_id
1 'polypeptide(L)'
;MMSPRSLQFLSDSGFDFNKQIRRGIPYTPGRDPTSVNSNDPNAILRSIFFHILTRNVPIIVHNGFLDLIYIYYSFYAELPEKLSTFIADLTEMFPAGIVDTKYIADYVTREKSSFLAYLFRKYEREQVDHKNAGDKNYLLIRIQKGCDNSQWTNMDVYEKTHTDVISTKRPLEQRYCEQYAMHGFCSQRMRCGNSHDLDFILDEQAKEVNSKRKRRKGSKNQSEGIRQDEESSNNSIEHVSASMPPTVIPSTKPDQYYNYHSAHFDAYMTGFIFARQLMKYTSATVMNEYKNKLYLISKNIPLLVEKSQFSKTSIGHQEKQKSL
;
A
#
# COMPACT_ATOMS: atom_id res chain seq x y z
N MET A 1 -8.00 16.58 20.68
CA MET A 1 -8.76 15.45 21.27
C MET A 1 -8.68 14.27 20.32
N MET A 2 -8.37 13.07 20.82
CA MET A 2 -8.41 11.84 20.01
C MET A 2 -9.86 11.35 19.86
N SER A 3 -10.25 10.94 18.66
CA SER A 3 -11.58 10.39 18.42
C SER A 3 -11.74 9.02 19.12
N PRO A 4 -12.79 8.81 19.94
CA PRO A 4 -13.05 7.50 20.56
C PRO A 4 -13.15 6.36 19.54
N ARG A 5 -13.69 6.65 18.35
CA ARG A 5 -13.84 5.65 17.28
C ARG A 5 -12.49 5.22 16.68
N SER A 6 -11.51 6.13 16.65
CA SER A 6 -10.14 5.86 16.20
C SER A 6 -9.39 5.05 17.26
N LEU A 7 -9.54 5.37 18.54
CA LEU A 7 -8.96 4.58 19.63
C LEU A 7 -9.52 3.15 19.65
N GLN A 8 -10.84 3.01 19.50
CA GLN A 8 -11.47 1.71 19.40
C GLN A 8 -10.96 0.94 18.17
N PHE A 9 -10.77 1.59 17.02
CA PHE A 9 -10.18 0.95 15.83
C PHE A 9 -8.78 0.40 16.09
N LEU A 10 -7.91 1.20 16.69
CA LEU A 10 -6.55 0.79 17.03
C LEU A 10 -6.57 -0.38 18.02
N SER A 11 -7.41 -0.31 19.06
CA SER A 11 -7.58 -1.39 20.03
C SER A 11 -8.07 -2.69 19.37
N ASP A 12 -9.12 -2.61 18.55
CA ASP A 12 -9.66 -3.76 17.82
C ASP A 12 -8.62 -4.36 16.84
N SER A 13 -7.71 -3.52 16.33
CA SER A 13 -6.61 -3.92 15.45
C SER A 13 -5.37 -4.43 16.21
N GLY A 14 -5.45 -4.52 17.55
CA GLY A 14 -4.39 -5.06 18.40
C GLY A 14 -3.33 -4.08 18.87
N PHE A 15 -3.57 -2.78 18.74
CA PHE A 15 -2.68 -1.77 19.28
C PHE A 15 -2.72 -1.78 20.83
N ASP A 16 -1.57 -2.01 21.46
CA ASP A 16 -1.44 -2.05 22.91
C ASP A 16 -1.18 -0.64 23.49
N PHE A 17 -2.26 0.04 23.88
CA PHE A 17 -2.19 1.34 24.54
C PHE A 17 -1.45 1.30 25.88
N ASN A 18 -1.52 0.20 26.63
CA ASN A 18 -0.79 0.08 27.90
C ASN A 18 0.72 0.05 27.66
N LYS A 19 1.16 -0.68 26.64
CA LYS A 19 2.56 -0.68 26.21
C LYS A 19 2.99 0.69 25.68
N GLN A 20 2.17 1.38 24.89
CA GLN A 20 2.48 2.74 24.42
C GLN A 20 2.64 3.71 25.60
N ILE A 21 1.73 3.69 26.58
CA ILE A 21 1.78 4.59 27.73
C ILE A 21 3.03 4.32 28.60
N ARG A 22 3.40 3.04 28.79
CA ARG A 22 4.50 2.66 29.68
C ARG A 22 5.88 2.66 29.03
N ARG A 23 5.96 2.39 27.73
CA ARG A 23 7.20 2.12 26.99
C ARG A 23 7.26 2.80 25.61
N GLY A 24 6.32 3.68 25.31
CA GLY A 24 6.33 4.45 24.07
C GLY A 24 7.58 5.29 23.96
N ILE A 25 8.07 5.47 22.73
CA ILE A 25 9.22 6.34 22.47
C ILE A 25 8.74 7.80 22.63
N PRO A 26 9.26 8.55 23.62
CA PRO A 26 8.89 9.95 23.77
C PRO A 26 9.42 10.73 22.56
N TYR A 27 8.63 11.69 22.09
CA TYR A 27 9.12 12.63 21.09
C TYR A 27 8.64 14.07 21.31
N THR A 28 9.45 15.03 20.87
CA THR A 28 9.21 16.47 20.92
C THR A 28 9.09 17.00 19.49
N PRO A 29 7.86 17.31 19.04
CA PRO A 29 7.63 17.88 17.72
C PRO A 29 8.20 19.29 17.55
N GLY A 30 8.35 19.72 16.31
CA GLY A 30 8.74 21.08 15.93
C GLY A 30 10.25 21.24 15.87
N ARG A 31 10.74 22.32 16.49
CA ARG A 31 12.17 22.68 16.50
C ARG A 31 13.01 21.65 17.24
N ASP A 32 14.29 21.61 16.89
CA ASP A 32 15.24 20.76 17.60
C ASP A 32 15.37 21.21 19.06
N PRO A 33 15.49 20.26 20.02
CA PRO A 33 15.78 20.60 21.39
C PRO A 33 17.17 21.25 21.51
N THR A 34 17.29 22.26 22.37
CA THR A 34 18.50 23.06 22.56
C THR A 34 19.66 22.31 23.22
N SER A 35 19.38 21.19 23.91
CA SER A 35 20.39 20.30 24.50
C SER A 35 20.24 18.90 23.93
N VAL A 36 21.22 18.45 23.15
CA VAL A 36 21.15 17.15 22.47
C VAL A 36 22.04 16.16 23.22
N ASN A 37 21.43 15.32 24.05
CA ASN A 37 22.08 14.09 24.49
C ASN A 37 22.04 13.11 23.31
N SER A 38 23.19 12.57 22.88
CA SER A 38 23.25 11.64 21.74
C SER A 38 22.44 10.35 21.94
N ASN A 39 22.12 10.00 23.20
CA ASN A 39 21.28 8.86 23.55
C ASN A 39 19.79 9.21 23.69
N ASP A 40 19.39 10.46 23.44
CA ASP A 40 17.97 10.86 23.43
C ASP A 40 17.24 10.23 22.23
N PRO A 41 16.17 9.45 22.45
CA PRO A 41 15.39 8.86 21.36
C PRO A 41 14.91 9.88 20.32
N ASN A 42 14.65 11.13 20.71
CA ASN A 42 14.33 12.20 19.76
C ASN A 42 15.46 12.49 18.78
N ALA A 43 16.67 12.66 19.30
CA ALA A 43 17.86 12.95 18.51
C ALA A 43 18.13 11.80 17.52
N ILE A 44 17.97 10.56 17.99
CA ILE A 44 18.13 9.35 17.17
C ILE A 44 17.10 9.32 16.03
N LEU A 45 15.80 9.51 16.32
CA LEU A 45 14.76 9.51 15.29
C LEU A 45 14.93 10.62 14.27
N ARG A 46 15.29 11.83 14.71
CA ARG A 46 15.61 12.96 13.83
C ARG A 46 16.83 12.64 12.95
N SER A 47 17.88 12.03 13.52
CA SER A 47 19.06 11.60 12.75
C SER A 47 18.72 10.54 11.70
N ILE A 48 17.85 9.58 12.02
CA ILE A 48 17.38 8.57 11.07
C ILE A 48 16.63 9.27 9.92
N PHE A 49 15.69 10.15 10.25
CA PHE A 49 14.93 10.88 9.23
C PHE A 49 15.85 11.74 8.35
N PHE A 50 16.79 12.46 8.97
CA PHE A 50 17.79 13.25 8.26
C PHE A 50 18.64 12.40 7.31
N HIS A 51 19.06 11.21 7.76
CA HIS A 51 19.78 10.27 6.92
C HIS A 51 18.97 9.75 5.73
N ILE A 52 17.64 9.63 5.87
CA ILE A 52 16.74 9.30 4.75
C ILE A 52 16.77 10.44 3.71
N LEU A 53 16.71 11.70 4.17
CA LEU A 53 16.75 12.87 3.28
C LEU A 53 18.05 12.95 2.46
N THR A 54 19.19 12.57 3.04
CA THR A 54 20.49 12.60 2.34
C THR A 54 20.61 11.55 1.23
N ARG A 55 19.70 10.56 1.14
CA ARG A 55 19.78 9.49 0.13
C ARG A 55 19.35 9.91 -1.27
N ASN A 56 18.63 11.02 -1.42
CA ASN A 56 18.12 11.50 -2.70
C ASN A 56 17.42 10.39 -3.52
N VAL A 57 16.62 9.58 -2.84
CA VAL A 57 15.77 8.55 -3.46
C VAL A 57 14.31 8.95 -3.34
N PRO A 58 13.43 8.53 -4.27
CA PRO A 58 12.02 8.87 -4.19
C PRO A 58 11.40 8.30 -2.91
N ILE A 59 10.59 9.10 -2.23
CA ILE A 59 9.82 8.63 -1.08
C ILE A 59 8.50 8.04 -1.57
N ILE A 60 8.24 6.81 -1.14
CA ILE A 60 7.05 6.07 -1.54
C ILE A 60 6.06 6.05 -0.39
N VAL A 61 4.83 6.46 -0.67
CA VAL A 61 3.74 6.51 0.31
C VAL A 61 2.46 5.86 -0.25
N HIS A 62 1.47 5.67 0.61
CA HIS A 62 0.14 5.23 0.23
C HIS A 62 -0.90 6.07 0.98
N ASN A 63 -1.56 7.03 0.31
CA ASN A 63 -2.40 8.04 0.97
C ASN A 63 -1.60 8.91 1.97
N GLY A 64 -0.37 9.25 1.61
CA GLY A 64 0.65 9.70 2.56
C GLY A 64 0.60 11.15 3.00
N PHE A 65 -0.42 11.93 2.61
CA PHE A 65 -0.44 13.37 2.90
C PHE A 65 -0.39 13.66 4.42
N LEU A 66 -1.19 12.94 5.21
CA LEU A 66 -1.15 13.09 6.67
C LEU A 66 0.16 12.56 7.26
N ASP A 67 0.68 11.45 6.73
CA ASP A 67 1.95 10.88 7.20
C ASP A 67 3.11 11.87 7.01
N LEU A 68 3.16 12.55 5.85
CA LEU A 68 4.15 13.59 5.57
C LEU A 68 4.04 14.77 6.53
N ILE A 69 2.82 15.22 6.86
CA ILE A 69 2.59 16.28 7.86
C ILE A 69 3.10 15.84 9.23
N TYR A 70 2.75 14.63 9.67
CA TYR A 70 3.17 14.12 10.97
C TYR A 70 4.68 13.89 11.05
N ILE A 71 5.30 13.32 10.01
CA ILE A 71 6.76 13.12 9.97
C ILE A 71 7.48 14.46 9.98
N TYR A 72 7.03 15.42 9.17
CA TYR A 72 7.58 16.77 9.15
C TYR A 72 7.51 17.40 10.55
N TYR A 73 6.32 17.39 11.15
CA TYR A 73 6.12 18.00 12.46
C TYR A 73 6.89 17.28 13.57
N SER A 74 6.97 15.96 13.52
CA SER A 74 7.59 15.16 14.58
C SER A 74 9.11 15.23 14.55
N PHE A 75 9.70 15.24 13.34
CA PHE A 75 11.14 14.97 13.16
C PHE A 75 11.90 15.99 12.32
N TYR A 76 11.24 17.01 11.77
CA TYR A 76 11.89 17.99 10.90
C TYR A 76 11.82 19.41 11.46
N ALA A 77 10.64 20.04 11.43
CA ALA A 77 10.47 21.44 11.81
C ALA A 77 9.03 21.75 12.25
N GLU A 78 8.80 22.97 12.75
CA GLU A 78 7.44 23.49 12.98
C GLU A 78 6.64 23.54 11.68
N LEU A 79 5.39 23.07 11.72
CA LEU A 79 4.54 23.09 10.53
C LEU A 79 4.33 24.53 10.03
N PRO A 80 4.53 24.78 8.73
CA PRO A 80 4.22 26.08 8.16
C PRO A 80 2.73 26.42 8.25
N GLU A 81 2.40 27.69 8.52
CA GLU A 81 1.01 28.16 8.58
C GLU A 81 0.26 28.02 7.24
N LYS A 82 0.99 28.07 6.13
CA LYS A 82 0.43 28.02 4.77
C LYS A 82 0.79 26.71 4.10
N LEU A 83 -0.22 26.06 3.51
CA LEU A 83 -0.05 24.86 2.69
C LEU A 83 0.97 25.07 1.57
N SER A 84 1.00 26.23 0.94
CA SER A 84 1.94 26.54 -0.15
C SER A 84 3.40 26.57 0.32
N THR A 85 3.65 27.00 1.55
CA THR A 85 4.99 26.95 2.18
C THR A 85 5.35 25.52 2.53
N PHE A 86 4.41 24.74 3.09
CA PHE A 86 4.64 23.31 3.35
C PHE A 86 4.95 22.53 2.06
N ILE A 87 4.24 22.80 0.97
CA ILE A 87 4.52 22.20 -0.35
C ILE A 87 5.90 22.62 -0.87
N ALA A 88 6.28 23.89 -0.70
CA ALA A 88 7.62 24.37 -1.07
C ALA A 88 8.71 23.61 -0.31
N ASP A 89 8.53 23.41 1.00
CA ASP A 89 9.45 22.64 1.83
C ASP A 89 9.53 21.19 1.37
N LEU A 90 8.38 20.51 1.17
CA LEU A 90 8.35 19.12 0.68
C LEU A 90 9.04 18.96 -0.67
N THR A 91 8.86 19.92 -1.58
CA THR A 91 9.47 19.90 -2.92
C THR A 91 10.99 19.90 -2.82
N GLU A 92 11.55 20.71 -1.92
CA GLU A 92 13.00 20.79 -1.71
C GLU A 92 13.54 19.68 -0.80
N MET A 93 12.73 19.18 0.15
CA MET A 93 13.08 18.10 1.06
C MET A 93 13.22 16.77 0.32
N PHE A 94 12.39 16.54 -0.70
CA PHE A 94 12.39 15.31 -1.49
C PHE A 94 12.67 15.61 -2.97
N PRO A 95 13.93 15.92 -3.34
CA PRO A 95 14.28 16.30 -4.71
C PRO A 95 14.04 15.19 -5.75
N ALA A 96 14.20 13.91 -5.35
CA ALA A 96 13.82 12.76 -6.16
C ALA A 96 12.28 12.57 -6.29
N GLY A 97 11.50 13.36 -5.55
CA GLY A 97 10.05 13.41 -5.54
C GLY A 97 9.38 12.37 -4.64
N ILE A 98 8.05 12.48 -4.58
CA ILE A 98 7.20 11.61 -3.78
C ILE A 98 6.26 10.84 -4.70
N VAL A 99 6.10 9.54 -4.49
CA VAL A 99 5.14 8.71 -5.23
C VAL A 99 4.07 8.21 -4.26
N ASP A 100 2.82 8.60 -4.50
CA ASP A 100 1.68 8.05 -3.79
C ASP A 100 1.07 6.88 -4.56
N THR A 101 1.30 5.67 -4.06
CA THR A 101 0.80 4.44 -4.68
C THR A 101 -0.72 4.37 -4.74
N LYS A 102 -1.44 5.05 -3.83
CA LYS A 102 -2.90 5.12 -3.85
C LYS A 102 -3.40 5.99 -5.00
N TYR A 103 -2.71 7.10 -5.29
CA TYR A 103 -3.03 7.93 -6.46
C TYR A 103 -2.95 7.09 -7.75
N ILE A 104 -1.86 6.34 -7.93
CA ILE A 104 -1.68 5.48 -9.11
C ILE A 104 -2.75 4.38 -9.15
N ALA A 105 -3.09 3.76 -8.03
CA ALA A 105 -4.13 2.72 -7.99
C ALA A 105 -5.53 3.28 -8.34
N ASP A 106 -5.91 4.41 -7.76
CA ASP A 106 -7.27 4.96 -7.81
C ASP A 106 -7.54 5.78 -9.08
N TYR A 107 -6.59 6.63 -9.48
CA TYR A 107 -6.74 7.56 -10.61
C TYR A 107 -6.20 7.04 -11.93
N VAL A 108 -5.07 6.33 -11.89
CA VAL A 108 -4.40 5.86 -13.12
C VAL A 108 -4.88 4.45 -13.45
N THR A 109 -4.77 3.51 -12.50
CA THR A 109 -5.14 2.11 -12.71
C THR A 109 -6.65 1.89 -12.69
N ARG A 110 -7.40 2.77 -12.00
CA ARG A 110 -8.84 2.63 -11.76
C ARG A 110 -9.18 1.32 -11.05
N GLU A 111 -8.44 1.01 -10.00
CA GLU A 111 -8.72 -0.13 -9.13
C GLU A 111 -10.10 0.00 -8.48
N LYS A 112 -10.83 -1.14 -8.36
CA LYS A 112 -12.17 -1.16 -7.72
C LYS A 112 -12.09 -0.73 -6.26
N SER A 113 -11.02 -1.13 -5.57
CA SER A 113 -10.69 -0.67 -4.22
C SER A 113 -9.19 -0.42 -4.14
N SER A 114 -8.81 0.62 -3.40
CA SER A 114 -7.46 1.17 -3.37
C SER A 114 -6.87 1.26 -1.96
N PHE A 115 -7.44 0.56 -0.96
CA PHE A 115 -6.79 0.47 0.35
C PHE A 115 -5.64 -0.56 0.33
N LEU A 116 -4.62 -0.28 1.14
CA LEU A 116 -3.31 -0.92 1.08
C LEU A 116 -3.39 -2.46 1.09
N ALA A 117 -4.06 -3.04 2.08
CA ALA A 117 -4.16 -4.49 2.24
C ALA A 117 -4.87 -5.18 1.06
N TYR A 118 -5.92 -4.57 0.51
CA TYR A 118 -6.62 -5.11 -0.67
C TYR A 118 -5.71 -5.11 -1.90
N LEU A 119 -5.03 -3.99 -2.18
CA LEU A 119 -4.12 -3.90 -3.32
C LEU A 119 -2.97 -4.88 -3.20
N PHE A 120 -2.35 -4.94 -2.02
CA PHE A 120 -1.27 -5.89 -1.75
C PHE A 120 -1.74 -7.32 -1.99
N ARG A 121 -2.85 -7.73 -1.38
CA ARG A 121 -3.37 -9.10 -1.51
C ARG A 121 -3.75 -9.44 -2.94
N LYS A 122 -4.39 -8.50 -3.65
CA LYS A 122 -4.74 -8.66 -5.06
C LYS A 122 -3.48 -8.86 -5.92
N TYR A 123 -2.49 -8.00 -5.77
CA TYR A 123 -1.29 -8.03 -6.60
C TYR A 123 -0.41 -9.24 -6.28
N GLU A 124 -0.32 -9.66 -5.01
CA GLU A 124 0.34 -10.90 -4.62
C GLU A 124 -0.28 -12.11 -5.34
N ARG A 125 -1.62 -12.21 -5.37
CA ARG A 125 -2.33 -13.26 -6.13
C ARG A 125 -2.03 -13.21 -7.62
N GLU A 126 -2.04 -12.01 -8.23
CA GLU A 126 -1.67 -11.82 -9.64
C GLU A 126 -0.23 -12.32 -9.91
N GLN A 127 0.73 -12.07 -9.01
CA GLN A 127 2.12 -12.54 -9.18
C GLN A 127 2.22 -14.07 -9.17
N VAL A 128 1.47 -14.72 -8.27
CA VAL A 128 1.42 -16.18 -8.20
C VAL A 128 0.81 -16.76 -9.46
N ASP A 129 -0.30 -16.20 -9.94
CA ASP A 129 -0.96 -16.65 -11.16
C ASP A 129 -0.03 -16.54 -12.37
N HIS A 130 0.72 -15.43 -12.49
CA HIS A 130 1.74 -15.25 -13.53
C HIS A 130 2.84 -16.30 -13.44
N LYS A 131 3.39 -16.53 -12.23
CA LYS A 131 4.40 -17.55 -12.00
C LYS A 131 3.92 -18.95 -12.41
N ASN A 132 2.69 -19.31 -12.03
CA ASN A 132 2.09 -20.61 -12.36
C ASN A 132 1.78 -20.75 -13.85
N ALA A 133 1.44 -19.66 -14.53
CA ALA A 133 1.25 -19.64 -15.99
C ALA A 133 2.56 -19.64 -16.78
N GLY A 134 3.72 -19.60 -16.13
CA GLY A 134 5.02 -19.47 -16.79
C GLY A 134 5.28 -18.07 -17.38
N ASP A 135 4.46 -17.08 -17.04
CA ASP A 135 4.71 -15.69 -17.38
C ASP A 135 5.93 -15.19 -16.58
N LYS A 136 6.84 -14.48 -17.25
CA LYS A 136 8.04 -13.88 -16.61
C LYS A 136 7.75 -12.51 -15.99
N ASN A 137 6.55 -11.98 -16.19
CA ASN A 137 6.13 -10.69 -15.67
C ASN A 137 5.63 -10.78 -14.21
N TYR A 138 6.52 -11.22 -13.31
CA TYR A 138 6.26 -11.20 -11.87
C TYR A 138 7.45 -10.68 -11.04
N LEU A 139 7.16 -10.20 -9.83
CA LEU A 139 8.13 -9.69 -8.88
C LEU A 139 8.91 -10.83 -8.22
N LEU A 140 10.23 -10.72 -8.21
CA LEU A 140 11.12 -11.54 -7.40
C LEU A 140 11.74 -10.68 -6.30
N ILE A 141 11.40 -10.96 -5.03
CA ILE A 141 11.94 -10.25 -3.88
C ILE A 141 13.06 -11.09 -3.27
N ARG A 142 14.25 -10.50 -3.16
CA ARG A 142 15.40 -11.09 -2.48
C ARG A 142 15.78 -10.21 -1.31
N ILE A 143 15.99 -10.84 -0.15
CA ILE A 143 16.51 -10.17 1.03
C ILE A 143 17.99 -10.49 1.14
N GLN A 144 18.80 -9.45 1.27
CA GLN A 144 20.20 -9.57 1.60
C GLN A 144 20.33 -9.89 3.09
N LYS A 145 21.03 -10.97 3.44
CA LYS A 145 21.35 -11.29 4.84
C LYS A 145 22.71 -10.69 5.20
N GLY A 146 22.70 -9.73 6.13
CA GLY A 146 23.91 -9.07 6.63
C GLY A 146 24.40 -7.89 5.77
N CYS A 147 25.44 -7.20 6.25
CA CYS A 147 26.05 -6.06 5.54
C CYS A 147 27.05 -6.49 4.46
N ASP A 148 27.39 -7.78 4.36
CA ASP A 148 28.29 -8.30 3.34
C ASP A 148 27.49 -8.54 2.04
N ASN A 149 27.95 -7.94 0.95
CA ASN A 149 27.31 -7.92 -0.38
C ASN A 149 27.21 -9.29 -1.09
N SER A 150 27.40 -10.40 -0.39
CA SER A 150 27.61 -11.71 -0.99
C SER A 150 26.43 -12.69 -0.83
N GLN A 151 25.52 -12.50 0.12
CA GLN A 151 24.44 -13.48 0.38
C GLN A 151 23.04 -12.88 0.26
N TRP A 152 22.39 -13.22 -0.85
CA TRP A 152 20.98 -12.92 -1.11
C TRP A 152 20.16 -14.19 -0.96
N THR A 153 19.18 -14.18 -0.06
CA THR A 153 18.17 -15.24 0.03
C THR A 153 16.91 -14.78 -0.66
N ASN A 154 16.31 -15.64 -1.49
CA ASN A 154 14.94 -15.37 -1.92
C ASN A 154 14.06 -15.26 -0.67
N MET A 155 13.14 -14.30 -0.68
CA MET A 155 12.00 -14.41 0.22
C MET A 155 11.22 -15.64 -0.25
N ASP A 156 11.46 -16.78 0.38
CA ASP A 156 10.62 -17.95 0.18
C ASP A 156 9.22 -17.50 0.60
N VAL A 157 8.38 -17.29 -0.42
CA VAL A 157 6.95 -17.05 -0.26
C VAL A 157 6.46 -18.20 0.59
N TYR A 158 6.13 -17.91 1.85
CA TYR A 158 5.84 -18.89 2.90
C TYR A 158 5.22 -20.14 2.26
N GLU A 159 6.07 -21.14 2.07
CA GLU A 159 5.65 -22.38 1.47
C GLU A 159 4.83 -23.01 2.59
N LYS A 160 3.50 -22.87 2.51
CA LYS A 160 2.62 -23.61 3.41
C LYS A 160 3.03 -25.06 3.24
N THR A 161 3.73 -25.59 4.23
CA THR A 161 3.92 -27.02 4.41
C THR A 161 2.55 -27.64 4.18
N HIS A 162 2.48 -28.53 3.21
CA HIS A 162 1.29 -29.33 2.90
C HIS A 162 0.89 -30.12 4.15
N THR A 163 0.16 -29.49 5.07
CA THR A 163 -0.52 -30.15 6.17
C THR A 163 -1.82 -29.39 6.39
N ASP A 164 -2.89 -30.10 6.07
CA ASP A 164 -4.29 -29.77 6.26
C ASP A 164 -4.91 -28.83 5.22
N VAL A 165 -5.29 -29.47 4.10
CA VAL A 165 -6.49 -29.11 3.34
C VAL A 165 -7.69 -29.21 4.28
N ILE A 166 -7.89 -28.17 5.11
CA ILE A 166 -9.21 -27.94 5.70
C ILE A 166 -10.07 -27.38 4.57
N SER A 167 -10.59 -28.30 3.75
CA SER A 167 -11.79 -28.07 2.95
C SER A 167 -12.97 -27.90 3.91
N THR A 168 -13.01 -26.80 4.66
CA THR A 168 -14.28 -26.33 5.19
C THR A 168 -15.06 -25.90 3.97
N LYS A 169 -16.02 -26.74 3.53
CA LYS A 169 -17.08 -26.33 2.62
C LYS A 169 -17.60 -24.98 3.13
N ARG A 170 -17.27 -23.90 2.41
CA ARG A 170 -17.69 -22.55 2.78
C ARG A 170 -19.23 -22.55 2.78
N PRO A 171 -19.92 -21.99 3.79
CA PRO A 171 -21.37 -21.97 3.82
C PRO A 171 -21.90 -21.35 2.52
N LEU A 172 -22.82 -22.04 1.84
CA LEU A 172 -23.34 -21.67 0.51
C LEU A 172 -23.97 -20.26 0.45
N GLU A 173 -24.30 -19.66 1.60
CA GLU A 173 -24.96 -18.36 1.70
C GLU A 173 -24.07 -17.25 2.28
N GLN A 174 -22.81 -17.52 2.59
CA GLN A 174 -21.94 -16.49 3.17
C GLN A 174 -21.63 -15.41 2.13
N ARG A 175 -21.94 -14.14 2.45
CA ARG A 175 -21.61 -12.97 1.61
C ARG A 175 -20.41 -12.22 2.17
N TYR A 176 -19.68 -11.52 1.30
CA TYR A 176 -18.64 -10.60 1.75
C TYR A 176 -19.23 -9.24 2.06
N CYS A 177 -18.60 -8.47 2.95
CA CYS A 177 -19.04 -7.13 3.28
C CYS A 177 -18.62 -6.16 2.18
N GLU A 178 -19.58 -5.60 1.44
CA GLU A 178 -19.30 -4.63 0.38
C GLU A 178 -18.62 -3.36 0.91
N GLN A 179 -19.05 -2.86 2.08
CA GLN A 179 -18.45 -1.68 2.70
C GLN A 179 -16.95 -1.90 2.98
N TYR A 180 -16.61 -3.07 3.55
CA TYR A 180 -15.23 -3.43 3.80
C TYR A 180 -14.46 -3.66 2.49
N ALA A 181 -15.04 -4.37 1.53
CA ALA A 181 -14.42 -4.63 0.23
C ALA A 181 -14.09 -3.34 -0.54
N MET A 182 -14.87 -2.27 -0.35
CA MET A 182 -14.64 -0.99 -1.00
C MET A 182 -13.66 -0.10 -0.23
N HIS A 183 -13.73 -0.09 1.10
CA HIS A 183 -13.07 0.95 1.91
C HIS A 183 -12.06 0.44 2.93
N GLY A 184 -11.93 -0.88 3.11
CA GLY A 184 -11.13 -1.48 4.19
C GLY A 184 -11.71 -1.25 5.59
N PHE A 185 -12.93 -0.71 5.68
CA PHE A 185 -13.62 -0.38 6.91
C PHE A 185 -15.08 -0.82 6.87
N CYS A 186 -15.56 -1.39 7.98
CA CYS A 186 -16.96 -1.76 8.16
C CYS A 186 -17.51 -1.06 9.41
N SER A 187 -18.68 -0.42 9.27
CA SER A 187 -19.35 0.25 10.39
C SER A 187 -19.77 -0.73 11.50
N GLN A 188 -20.07 -1.97 11.14
CA GLN A 188 -20.50 -3.04 12.05
C GLN A 188 -19.33 -3.81 12.68
N ARG A 189 -18.11 -3.70 12.13
CA ARG A 189 -16.87 -4.33 12.63
C ARG A 189 -17.06 -5.81 13.01
N MET A 190 -16.78 -6.16 14.27
CA MET A 190 -16.90 -7.52 14.84
C MET A 190 -18.35 -8.03 14.91
N ARG A 191 -19.34 -7.16 14.71
CA ARG A 191 -20.76 -7.52 14.64
C ARG A 191 -21.26 -7.70 13.21
N CYS A 192 -20.39 -7.56 12.20
CA CYS A 192 -20.80 -7.78 10.82
C CYS A 192 -21.03 -9.27 10.57
N GLY A 193 -22.22 -9.61 10.05
CA GLY A 193 -22.54 -10.99 9.64
C GLY A 193 -21.92 -11.40 8.29
N ASN A 194 -21.30 -10.45 7.58
CA ASN A 194 -20.65 -10.69 6.30
C ASN A 194 -19.14 -10.86 6.49
N SER A 195 -18.50 -11.60 5.57
CA SER A 195 -17.05 -11.84 5.61
C SER A 195 -16.25 -10.58 5.28
N HIS A 196 -15.20 -10.33 6.07
CA HIS A 196 -14.14 -9.35 5.79
C HIS A 196 -12.87 -10.00 5.22
N ASP A 197 -12.92 -11.29 4.88
CA ASP A 197 -11.77 -12.01 4.33
C ASP A 197 -11.48 -11.51 2.91
N LEU A 198 -10.31 -10.90 2.71
CA LEU A 198 -9.84 -10.39 1.43
C LEU A 198 -9.74 -11.49 0.37
N ASP A 199 -9.41 -12.72 0.75
CA ASP A 199 -9.38 -13.82 -0.21
C ASP A 199 -10.75 -14.15 -0.73
N PHE A 200 -11.71 -14.23 0.19
CA PHE A 200 -13.10 -14.45 -0.16
C PHE A 200 -13.67 -13.31 -1.01
N ILE A 201 -13.38 -12.06 -0.65
CA ILE A 201 -13.78 -10.87 -1.43
C ILE A 201 -13.23 -10.96 -2.86
N LEU A 202 -11.93 -11.21 -3.00
CA LEU A 202 -11.27 -11.26 -4.30
C LEU A 202 -11.75 -12.45 -5.15
N ASP A 203 -12.02 -13.61 -4.53
CA ASP A 203 -12.60 -14.78 -5.20
C ASP A 203 -13.98 -14.47 -5.80
N GLU A 204 -14.88 -13.87 -5.00
CA GLU A 204 -16.22 -13.52 -5.45
C GLU A 204 -16.20 -12.45 -6.55
N GLN A 205 -15.34 -11.45 -6.42
CA GLN A 205 -15.17 -10.42 -7.46
C GLN A 205 -14.61 -10.99 -8.76
N ALA A 206 -13.71 -11.97 -8.71
CA ALA A 206 -13.22 -12.65 -9.90
C ALA A 206 -14.34 -13.44 -10.61
N LYS A 207 -15.22 -14.11 -9.85
CA LYS A 207 -16.42 -14.80 -10.39
C LYS A 207 -17.39 -13.82 -11.07
N GLU A 208 -17.63 -12.66 -10.47
CA GLU A 208 -18.45 -11.59 -11.05
C GLU A 208 -17.90 -11.13 -12.42
N VAL A 209 -16.58 -10.94 -12.53
CA VAL A 209 -15.94 -10.52 -13.78
C VAL A 209 -16.05 -11.63 -14.85
N ASN A 210 -15.79 -12.88 -14.47
CA ASN A 210 -15.85 -14.02 -15.39
C ASN A 210 -17.28 -14.29 -15.89
N SER A 211 -18.29 -14.18 -15.03
CA SER A 211 -19.70 -14.34 -15.44
C SER A 211 -20.14 -13.24 -16.42
N LYS A 212 -19.73 -11.98 -16.19
CA LYS A 212 -19.96 -10.85 -17.12
C LYS A 212 -19.28 -11.09 -18.47
N ARG A 213 -18.05 -11.61 -18.48
CA ARG A 213 -17.33 -11.98 -19.73
C ARG A 213 -18.05 -13.10 -20.49
N LYS A 214 -18.50 -14.17 -19.81
CA LYS A 214 -19.26 -15.27 -20.44
C LYS A 214 -20.58 -14.78 -21.05
N ARG A 215 -21.35 -13.94 -20.35
CA ARG A 215 -22.59 -13.34 -20.88
C ARG A 215 -22.36 -12.50 -22.14
N ARG A 216 -21.29 -11.69 -22.17
CA ARG A 216 -20.92 -10.88 -23.35
C ARG A 216 -20.54 -11.75 -24.57
N LYS A 217 -19.82 -12.86 -24.37
CA LYS A 217 -19.51 -13.80 -25.45
C LYS A 217 -20.77 -14.51 -25.97
N GLY A 218 -21.68 -14.92 -25.08
CA GLY A 218 -22.97 -15.53 -25.47
C GLY A 218 -23.87 -14.59 -26.28
N SER A 219 -23.87 -13.29 -25.98
CA SER A 219 -24.65 -12.30 -26.73
C SER A 219 -24.07 -11.96 -28.10
N LYS A 220 -22.74 -12.08 -28.31
CA LYS A 220 -22.11 -11.88 -29.62
C LYS A 220 -22.37 -13.02 -30.60
N ASN A 221 -22.51 -14.25 -30.10
CA ASN A 221 -22.80 -15.42 -30.95
C ASN A 221 -24.25 -15.47 -31.47
N GLN A 222 -25.14 -14.56 -31.05
CA GLN A 222 -26.49 -14.43 -31.62
C GLN A 222 -26.62 -13.36 -32.72
N SER A 223 -25.57 -12.57 -32.98
CA SER A 223 -25.62 -11.46 -33.95
C SER A 223 -24.74 -11.61 -35.19
N GLU A 224 -23.94 -12.66 -35.31
CA GLU A 224 -23.11 -12.90 -36.51
C GLU A 224 -23.39 -14.28 -37.10
N GLY A 225 -24.29 -14.30 -38.08
CA GLY A 225 -24.40 -15.39 -39.04
C GLY A 225 -23.38 -15.21 -40.16
N ILE A 226 -22.57 -16.26 -40.34
CA ILE A 226 -21.79 -16.61 -41.54
C ILE A 226 -20.55 -15.73 -41.84
N ARG A 227 -19.38 -16.25 -41.46
CA ARG A 227 -18.18 -16.43 -42.32
C ARG A 227 -17.20 -17.40 -41.64
N GLN A 228 -16.78 -18.42 -42.37
CA GLN A 228 -15.82 -19.46 -41.98
C GLN A 228 -14.38 -19.03 -42.32
N ASP A 229 -13.46 -19.52 -41.45
CA ASP A 229 -12.01 -19.72 -41.58
C ASP A 229 -11.13 -18.43 -41.68
N GLU A 230 -10.04 -18.21 -40.93
CA GLU A 230 -9.02 -19.09 -40.36
C GLU A 230 -8.34 -18.52 -39.08
N GLU A 231 -7.64 -19.41 -38.37
CA GLU A 231 -6.64 -19.24 -37.29
C GLU A 231 -7.06 -18.62 -35.94
N SER A 232 -7.75 -19.45 -35.16
CA SER A 232 -7.91 -19.27 -33.71
C SER A 232 -6.69 -19.79 -32.95
N SER A 233 -5.82 -18.88 -32.53
CA SER A 233 -4.91 -19.15 -31.41
C SER A 233 -5.73 -19.23 -30.12
N ASN A 234 -6.16 -20.45 -29.78
CA ASN A 234 -6.85 -20.77 -28.55
C ASN A 234 -5.92 -20.57 -27.34
N ASN A 235 -5.87 -19.35 -26.79
CA ASN A 235 -5.48 -19.14 -25.40
C ASN A 235 -6.76 -18.99 -24.56
N SER A 236 -7.48 -20.11 -24.42
CA SER A 236 -8.36 -20.30 -23.26
C SER A 236 -7.49 -20.38 -22.02
N ILE A 237 -7.25 -19.23 -21.38
CA ILE A 237 -6.81 -19.18 -19.99
C ILE A 237 -7.98 -19.74 -19.18
N GLU A 238 -8.06 -21.07 -19.10
CA GLU A 238 -8.70 -21.73 -17.98
C GLU A 238 -7.91 -21.29 -16.75
N HIS A 239 -8.43 -20.27 -16.05
CA HIS A 239 -8.00 -20.00 -14.70
C HIS A 239 -8.31 -21.27 -13.90
N VAL A 240 -7.28 -22.10 -13.74
CA VAL A 240 -7.21 -23.10 -12.70
C VAL A 240 -7.63 -22.37 -11.43
N SER A 241 -8.73 -22.84 -10.82
CA SER A 241 -9.13 -22.44 -9.49
C SER A 241 -7.90 -22.62 -8.61
N ALA A 242 -7.15 -21.55 -8.37
CA ALA A 242 -5.94 -21.57 -7.57
C ALA A 242 -6.35 -22.06 -6.19
N SER A 243 -6.19 -23.36 -5.99
CA SER A 243 -6.33 -24.02 -4.72
C SER A 243 -5.14 -23.54 -3.90
N MET A 244 -5.37 -22.38 -3.27
CA MET A 244 -4.47 -21.63 -2.39
C MET A 244 -3.16 -21.17 -3.05
N PRO A 245 -3.01 -19.88 -3.40
CA PRO A 245 -1.68 -19.35 -3.73
C PRO A 245 -0.73 -19.57 -2.53
N PRO A 246 0.54 -19.98 -2.75
CA PRO A 246 1.56 -19.92 -1.71
C PRO A 246 1.57 -18.47 -1.22
N THR A 247 1.19 -18.30 0.03
CA THR A 247 0.81 -17.00 0.58
C THR A 247 1.94 -16.56 1.46
N VAL A 248 2.51 -15.36 1.32
CA VAL A 248 3.54 -14.89 2.27
C VAL A 248 2.97 -14.79 3.70
N ILE A 249 1.63 -14.72 3.84
CA ILE A 249 0.93 -14.41 5.08
C ILE A 249 -0.33 -15.29 5.18
N PRO A 250 -0.66 -15.80 6.39
CA PRO A 250 -1.83 -16.65 6.53
C PRO A 250 -3.14 -15.87 6.34
N SER A 251 -4.23 -16.64 6.16
CA SER A 251 -5.58 -16.18 5.79
C SER A 251 -6.03 -14.94 6.55
N THR A 252 -6.75 -14.02 5.90
CA THR A 252 -7.25 -12.79 6.54
C THR A 252 -8.45 -13.02 7.48
N LYS A 253 -8.44 -14.15 8.20
CA LYS A 253 -9.40 -14.44 9.25
C LYS A 253 -9.29 -13.37 10.35
N PRO A 254 -10.39 -13.05 11.05
CA PRO A 254 -10.43 -11.99 12.06
C PRO A 254 -9.34 -12.11 13.14
N ASP A 255 -8.91 -13.33 13.43
CA ASP A 255 -7.89 -13.73 14.39
C ASP A 255 -6.44 -13.47 13.93
N GLN A 256 -6.20 -13.22 12.64
CA GLN A 256 -4.87 -12.89 12.07
C GLN A 256 -4.77 -11.44 11.57
N TYR A 257 -5.81 -10.64 11.84
CA TYR A 257 -5.91 -9.20 11.55
C TYR A 257 -4.75 -8.38 12.14
N TYR A 258 -4.12 -8.88 13.22
CA TYR A 258 -2.96 -8.30 13.90
C TYR A 258 -1.73 -8.07 12.99
N ASN A 259 -1.56 -8.84 11.92
CA ASN A 259 -0.36 -8.74 11.08
C ASN A 259 -0.46 -7.65 10.00
N TYR A 260 -1.68 -7.28 9.57
CA TYR A 260 -1.89 -6.39 8.42
C TYR A 260 -1.78 -4.89 8.73
N HIS A 261 -1.76 -4.49 10.01
CA HIS A 261 -1.80 -3.07 10.42
C HIS A 261 -0.58 -2.64 11.25
N SER A 262 0.53 -3.36 11.09
CA SER A 262 1.79 -2.97 11.71
C SER A 262 2.59 -2.07 10.76
N ALA A 263 3.21 -1.01 11.27
CA ALA A 263 3.87 0.00 10.42
C ALA A 263 4.98 -0.58 9.51
N HIS A 264 5.72 -1.59 9.99
CA HIS A 264 6.74 -2.25 9.18
C HIS A 264 6.13 -3.05 8.02
N PHE A 265 4.95 -3.63 8.25
CA PHE A 265 4.24 -4.37 7.24
C PHE A 265 3.53 -3.43 6.23
N ASP A 266 3.01 -2.29 6.69
CA ASP A 266 2.49 -1.24 5.82
C ASP A 266 3.56 -0.70 4.86
N ALA A 267 4.79 -0.49 5.36
CA ALA A 267 5.92 -0.10 4.54
C ALA A 267 6.26 -1.17 3.48
N TYR A 268 6.26 -2.45 3.87
CA TYR A 268 6.47 -3.56 2.94
C TYR A 268 5.38 -3.63 1.86
N MET A 269 4.10 -3.57 2.23
CA MET A 269 2.98 -3.58 1.27
C MET A 269 3.06 -2.39 0.32
N THR A 270 3.40 -1.20 0.83
CA THR A 270 3.57 0.01 0.03
C THR A 270 4.68 -0.16 -0.99
N GLY A 271 5.84 -0.67 -0.58
CA GLY A 271 6.96 -0.98 -1.48
C GLY A 271 6.62 -2.05 -2.52
N PHE A 272 5.90 -3.11 -2.13
CA PHE A 272 5.44 -4.15 -3.04
C PHE A 272 4.51 -3.61 -4.13
N ILE A 273 3.52 -2.81 -3.72
CA ILE A 273 2.57 -2.18 -4.63
C ILE A 273 3.31 -1.25 -5.60
N PHE A 274 4.26 -0.46 -5.11
CA PHE A 274 5.09 0.40 -5.95
C PHE A 274 5.90 -0.41 -6.96
N ALA A 275 6.57 -1.48 -6.54
CA ALA A 275 7.32 -2.36 -7.45
C ALA A 275 6.42 -2.95 -8.55
N ARG A 276 5.21 -3.40 -8.20
CA ARG A 276 4.23 -3.86 -9.19
C ARG A 276 3.80 -2.74 -10.14
N GLN A 277 3.58 -1.52 -9.63
CA GLN A 277 3.25 -0.36 -10.46
C GLN A 277 4.38 0.00 -11.43
N LEU A 278 5.64 -0.12 -11.02
CA LEU A 278 6.80 0.03 -11.90
C LEU A 278 6.82 -1.01 -13.01
N MET A 279 6.47 -2.27 -12.73
CA MET A 279 6.36 -3.30 -13.77
C MET A 279 5.23 -2.99 -14.77
N LYS A 280 4.10 -2.47 -14.28
CA LYS A 280 2.94 -2.16 -15.11
C LYS A 280 3.15 -0.92 -16.00
N TYR A 281 3.77 0.12 -15.49
CA TYR A 281 3.86 1.42 -16.15
C TYR A 281 5.27 1.82 -16.60
N THR A 282 6.30 1.05 -16.26
CA THR A 282 7.72 1.44 -16.35
C THR A 282 8.13 2.53 -15.36
N SER A 283 9.42 2.54 -14.98
CA SER A 283 9.96 3.58 -14.10
C SER A 283 9.89 4.97 -14.70
N ALA A 284 10.08 5.11 -16.02
CA ALA A 284 10.05 6.41 -16.68
C ALA A 284 8.68 7.06 -16.57
N THR A 285 7.61 6.33 -16.87
CA THR A 285 6.24 6.85 -16.77
C THR A 285 5.88 7.21 -15.34
N VAL A 286 6.17 6.34 -14.36
CA VAL A 286 5.84 6.63 -12.95
C VAL A 286 6.55 7.90 -12.48
N MET A 287 7.85 8.04 -12.78
CA MET A 287 8.66 9.16 -12.31
C MET A 287 8.40 10.48 -13.06
N ASN A 288 7.96 10.41 -14.32
CA ASN A 288 7.69 11.61 -15.13
C ASN A 288 6.23 12.07 -15.01
N GLU A 289 5.27 11.15 -14.92
CA GLU A 289 3.85 11.49 -15.00
C GLU A 289 3.13 11.45 -13.65
N TYR A 290 3.52 10.57 -12.73
CA TYR A 290 2.73 10.30 -11.51
C TYR A 290 3.41 10.76 -10.22
N LYS A 291 4.71 11.02 -10.27
CA LYS A 291 5.48 11.65 -9.19
C LYS A 291 4.86 12.99 -8.77
N ASN A 292 5.01 13.33 -7.50
CA ASN A 292 4.55 14.56 -6.86
C ASN A 292 3.03 14.79 -6.92
N LYS A 293 2.25 13.72 -7.10
CA LYS A 293 0.77 13.74 -7.05
C LYS A 293 0.30 12.93 -5.86
N LEU A 294 -0.01 13.60 -4.75
CA LEU A 294 -0.51 12.93 -3.54
C LEU A 294 -2.02 12.72 -3.64
N TYR A 295 -2.47 11.55 -3.21
CA TYR A 295 -3.89 11.25 -3.13
C TYR A 295 -4.52 12.09 -2.00
N LEU A 296 -5.71 12.66 -2.26
CA LEU A 296 -6.50 13.36 -1.26
C LEU A 296 -7.88 12.72 -1.14
N ILE A 297 -8.25 12.33 0.07
CA ILE A 297 -9.58 11.77 0.38
C ILE A 297 -10.66 12.79 -0.01
N SER A 298 -11.70 12.32 -0.69
CA SER A 298 -12.88 13.12 -1.09
C SER A 298 -12.58 14.30 -2.01
N LYS A 299 -11.42 14.33 -2.67
CA LYS A 299 -11.10 15.26 -3.75
C LYS A 299 -10.96 14.46 -5.04
N ASN A 300 -11.27 15.11 -6.17
CA ASN A 300 -11.16 14.53 -7.52
C ASN A 300 -9.83 14.89 -8.21
N ILE A 301 -8.97 15.64 -7.51
CA ILE A 301 -7.66 16.08 -7.99
C ILE A 301 -6.62 15.75 -6.91
N PRO A 302 -5.39 15.37 -7.31
CA PRO A 302 -4.31 15.17 -6.36
C PRO A 302 -3.82 16.51 -5.81
N LEU A 303 -3.12 16.46 -4.67
CA LEU A 303 -2.27 17.56 -4.25
C LEU A 303 -0.97 17.51 -5.05
N LEU A 304 -0.65 18.60 -5.75
CA LEU A 304 0.62 18.73 -6.46
C LEU A 304 1.71 19.20 -5.50
N VAL A 305 2.78 18.42 -5.39
CA VAL A 305 3.98 18.76 -4.63
C VAL A 305 4.97 19.43 -5.55
N GLU A 306 4.68 20.68 -5.90
CA GLU A 306 5.50 21.52 -6.75
C GLU A 306 5.57 22.92 -6.18
N LYS A 307 6.80 23.43 -6.01
CA LYS A 307 7.04 24.77 -5.50
C LYS A 307 6.58 25.82 -6.52
N SER A 308 5.58 26.61 -6.13
CA SER A 308 5.18 27.80 -6.89
C SER A 308 6.26 28.89 -6.83
N GLN A 309 6.39 29.68 -7.89
CA GLN A 309 7.30 30.84 -7.97
C GLN A 309 7.06 31.87 -6.87
N PHE A 310 5.84 31.96 -6.33
CA PHE A 310 5.47 32.91 -5.28
C PHE A 310 5.63 32.33 -3.87
N SER A 311 5.90 31.03 -3.75
CA SER A 311 6.00 30.35 -2.46
C SER A 311 7.45 30.28 -2.00
N LYS A 312 7.68 30.75 -0.77
CA LYS A 312 8.97 30.60 -0.08
C LYS A 312 8.91 29.41 0.86
N THR A 313 10.06 28.78 1.07
CA THR A 313 10.25 27.76 2.10
C THR A 313 10.19 28.37 3.50
N SER A 314 9.88 27.55 4.49
CA SER A 314 9.85 27.97 5.89
C SER A 314 11.26 28.24 6.44
N ILE A 315 11.32 29.04 7.51
CA ILE A 315 12.58 29.33 8.20
C ILE A 315 13.21 28.03 8.74
N GLY A 316 12.40 27.17 9.38
CA GLY A 316 12.87 25.89 9.91
C GLY A 316 13.45 24.98 8.82
N HIS A 317 12.82 24.94 7.64
CA HIS A 317 13.38 24.21 6.49
C HIS A 317 14.72 24.78 6.02
N GLN A 318 14.84 26.10 5.92
CA GLN A 318 16.09 26.77 5.51
C GLN A 318 17.23 26.51 6.50
N GLU A 319 16.95 26.45 7.79
CA GLU A 319 17.92 26.11 8.83
C GLU A 319 18.39 24.66 8.69
N LYS A 320 17.45 23.72 8.46
CA LYS A 320 17.76 22.31 8.24
C LYS A 320 18.59 22.07 6.99
N GLN A 321 18.28 22.74 5.89
CA GLN A 321 19.05 22.62 4.65
C GLN A 321 20.50 23.04 4.78
N LYS A 322 20.82 24.03 5.62
CA LYS A 322 22.22 24.42 5.88
C LYS A 322 23.03 23.31 6.56
N SER A 323 22.35 22.35 7.17
CA SER A 323 22.96 21.25 7.91
C SER A 323 23.06 19.96 7.07
N LEU A 324 22.41 19.90 5.90
CA LEU A 324 22.37 18.74 4.97
C LEU A 324 23.61 18.72 4.08
#